data_AF-A0A919T2T6-F1
#
_entry.id   AF-A0A919T2T6-F1
#
_cell.length_a   1.000
_cell.length_b   1.000
_cell.length_c   1.000
_cell.angle_alpha   90.00
_cell.angle_beta   90.00
_cell.angle_gamma   90.00
#
_symmetry.space_group_name_H-M   'P 1'
#
loop_
_entity.id
_entity.type
_entity.pdbx_description
1 polymer ?
#
loop_
_entity_poly.entity_id
_entity_poly.type
_entity_poly.pdbx_seq_one_letter_code
_entity_poly.pdbx_strand_id
1 'polypeptide(L)'
;MDRLDRILDTAGPLLRKVDAALGDAGAPAEHAVWGALRRVRLLPGDAVRAVAALRPSDLAEASPELLATAGSCATLASELPPPGDWSGTAADAYDRARLHVAEQLSTGPDSLGSSLHATADLADNLIAWMQTSRDAVADALAEALVSTEAVALLTDNVDSAAPDLAVLLLQAVADAYDRGTDLLHRSAELAFTH
;
A
#
# COMPACT_ATOMS: atom_id res chain seq x y z
N MET A 1 -0.03 -4.67 16.65
CA MET A 1 -1.16 -5.60 16.55
C MET A 1 -2.43 -4.79 16.43
N ASP A 2 -3.05 -4.79 15.26
CA ASP A 2 -4.23 -3.97 14.99
C ASP A 2 -5.54 -4.77 15.10
N ARG A 3 -6.64 -4.26 14.52
CA ARG A 3 -7.95 -4.94 14.53
C ARG A 3 -7.93 -6.23 13.70
N LEU A 4 -7.31 -6.22 12.53
CA LEU A 4 -7.25 -7.40 11.67
C LEU A 4 -6.50 -8.53 12.37
N ASP A 5 -5.34 -8.24 12.97
CA ASP A 5 -4.56 -9.25 13.68
C ASP A 5 -5.37 -9.93 14.79
N ARG A 6 -6.15 -9.16 15.56
CA ARG A 6 -6.99 -9.68 16.65
C ARG A 6 -8.12 -10.58 16.15
N ILE A 7 -8.76 -10.23 15.04
CA ILE A 7 -9.89 -10.99 14.50
C ILE A 7 -9.39 -12.25 13.78
N LEU A 8 -8.24 -12.18 13.12
CA LEU A 8 -7.70 -13.27 12.31
C LEU A 8 -7.50 -14.57 13.11
N ASP A 9 -7.02 -14.45 14.35
CA ASP A 9 -6.86 -15.60 15.26
C ASP A 9 -8.21 -16.28 15.53
N THR A 10 -9.27 -15.49 15.70
CA THR A 10 -10.63 -16.00 15.95
C THR A 10 -11.26 -16.57 14.68
N ALA A 11 -11.00 -15.96 13.53
CA ALA A 11 -11.59 -16.36 12.25
C ALA A 11 -10.87 -17.53 11.55
N GLY A 12 -9.68 -17.92 12.03
CA GLY A 12 -8.87 -18.96 11.41
C GLY A 12 -9.60 -20.29 11.13
N PRO A 13 -10.46 -20.81 12.03
CA PRO A 13 -11.28 -21.98 11.75
C PRO A 13 -12.30 -21.77 10.63
N LEU A 14 -12.97 -20.61 10.59
CA LEU A 14 -13.95 -20.27 9.55
C LEU A 14 -13.28 -20.18 8.18
N LEU A 15 -12.16 -19.47 8.07
CA LEU A 15 -11.41 -19.32 6.82
C LEU A 15 -10.98 -20.68 6.26
N ARG A 16 -10.45 -21.57 7.11
CA ARG A 16 -10.08 -22.93 6.68
C ARG A 16 -11.27 -23.75 6.19
N LYS A 17 -12.44 -23.61 6.83
CA LYS A 17 -13.66 -24.29 6.38
C LYS A 17 -14.14 -23.74 5.03
N VAL A 18 -14.13 -22.42 4.84
CA VAL A 18 -14.50 -21.79 3.56
C VAL A 18 -13.56 -22.27 2.44
N ASP A 19 -12.25 -22.26 2.68
CA ASP A 19 -11.26 -22.72 1.70
C ASP A 19 -11.47 -24.21 1.35
N ALA A 20 -11.71 -25.06 2.36
CA ALA A 20 -11.96 -26.49 2.17
C ALA A 20 -13.25 -26.76 1.40
N ALA A 21 -14.36 -26.11 1.79
CA ALA A 21 -15.65 -26.26 1.11
C ALA A 21 -15.57 -25.82 -0.37
N LEU A 22 -14.86 -24.73 -0.66
CA LEU A 22 -14.61 -24.32 -2.04
C LEU A 22 -13.72 -25.30 -2.81
N GLY A 23 -12.73 -25.90 -2.16
CA GLY A 23 -11.86 -26.90 -2.77
C GLY A 23 -12.57 -28.22 -3.08
N ASP A 24 -13.41 -28.68 -2.15
CA ASP A 24 -14.05 -30.00 -2.19
C ASP A 24 -15.39 -29.99 -2.94
N ALA A 25 -16.26 -29.04 -2.61
CA ALA A 25 -17.61 -28.95 -3.18
C ALA A 25 -17.71 -27.94 -4.33
N GLY A 26 -16.78 -26.97 -4.39
CA GLY A 26 -16.82 -25.90 -5.37
C GLY A 26 -17.99 -24.94 -5.17
N ALA A 27 -18.41 -24.31 -6.26
CA ALA A 27 -19.58 -23.45 -6.30
C ALA A 27 -20.37 -23.69 -7.60
N PRO A 28 -21.66 -23.34 -7.65
CA PRO A 28 -22.43 -23.37 -8.89
C PRO A 28 -21.72 -22.58 -10.02
N ALA A 29 -21.84 -23.02 -11.27
CA ALA A 29 -21.09 -22.46 -12.40
C ALA A 29 -21.31 -20.94 -12.58
N GLU A 30 -22.53 -20.47 -12.32
CA GLU A 30 -22.93 -19.06 -12.45
C GLU A 30 -22.65 -18.23 -11.18
N HIS A 31 -22.00 -18.81 -10.17
CA HIS A 31 -21.78 -18.14 -8.89
C HIS A 31 -20.74 -17.02 -9.00
N ALA A 32 -20.99 -15.89 -8.32
CA ALA A 32 -20.13 -14.70 -8.35
C ALA A 32 -18.70 -14.96 -7.82
N VAL A 33 -18.53 -15.99 -6.98
CA VAL A 33 -17.22 -16.38 -6.40
C VAL A 33 -16.17 -16.65 -7.47
N TRP A 34 -16.55 -17.18 -8.63
CA TRP A 34 -15.61 -17.43 -9.73
C TRP A 34 -15.03 -16.14 -10.31
N GLY A 35 -15.82 -15.07 -10.35
CA GLY A 35 -15.34 -13.74 -10.73
C GLY A 35 -14.34 -13.20 -9.72
N ALA A 36 -14.66 -13.30 -8.43
CA ALA A 36 -13.80 -12.86 -7.35
C ALA A 36 -12.47 -13.64 -7.30
N LEU A 37 -12.51 -14.96 -7.43
CA LEU A 37 -11.32 -15.82 -7.49
C LEU A 37 -10.44 -15.54 -8.71
N ARG A 38 -11.02 -15.28 -9.89
CA ARG A 38 -10.22 -14.90 -11.07
C ARG A 38 -9.53 -13.55 -10.90
N ARG A 39 -10.17 -12.64 -10.17
CA ARG A 39 -9.63 -11.30 -9.90
C ARG A 39 -8.49 -11.34 -8.90
N VAL A 40 -8.70 -11.98 -7.74
CA VAL A 40 -7.72 -12.01 -6.64
C VAL A 40 -6.66 -13.11 -6.82
N ARG A 41 -7.01 -14.20 -7.53
CA ARG A 41 -6.16 -15.38 -7.79
C ARG A 41 -5.63 -16.09 -6.54
N LEU A 42 -6.31 -15.91 -5.42
CA LEU A 42 -6.03 -16.59 -4.15
C LEU A 42 -7.34 -17.12 -3.58
N LEU A 43 -7.23 -18.16 -2.74
CA LEU A 43 -8.35 -18.59 -1.90
C LEU A 43 -8.64 -17.53 -0.82
N PRO A 44 -9.88 -17.44 -0.31
CA PRO A 44 -10.25 -16.44 0.70
C PRO A 44 -9.30 -16.37 1.89
N GLY A 45 -8.92 -17.51 2.48
CA GLY A 45 -8.02 -17.54 3.62
C GLY A 45 -6.62 -16.99 3.30
N ASP A 46 -6.07 -17.32 2.13
CA ASP A 46 -4.76 -16.82 1.70
C ASP A 46 -4.80 -15.34 1.31
N ALA A 47 -5.88 -14.90 0.67
CA ALA A 47 -6.12 -13.50 0.33
C ALA A 47 -6.16 -12.62 1.59
N VAL A 48 -6.91 -13.03 2.61
CA VAL A 48 -6.98 -12.34 3.90
C VAL A 48 -5.61 -12.31 4.58
N ARG A 49 -4.87 -13.44 4.59
CA ARG A 49 -3.52 -13.49 5.18
C ARG A 49 -2.53 -12.60 4.44
N ALA A 50 -2.64 -12.48 3.11
CA ALA A 50 -1.79 -11.60 2.33
C ALA A 50 -1.98 -10.13 2.73
N VAL A 51 -3.22 -9.67 2.89
CA VAL A 51 -3.50 -8.32 3.42
C VAL A 51 -3.05 -8.18 4.88
N ALA A 52 -3.27 -9.22 5.70
CA ALA A 52 -2.80 -9.26 7.07
C ALA A 52 -1.26 -9.28 7.19
N ALA A 53 -0.52 -9.56 6.12
CA ALA A 53 0.94 -9.49 6.09
C ALA A 53 1.47 -8.08 5.79
N LEU A 54 0.62 -7.13 5.37
CA LEU A 54 1.02 -5.73 5.21
C LEU A 54 1.46 -5.14 6.56
N ARG A 55 2.58 -4.40 6.57
CA ARG A 55 3.18 -3.81 7.78
C ARG A 55 3.38 -2.30 7.61
N PRO A 56 2.32 -1.49 7.82
CA PRO A 56 2.43 -0.04 7.73
C PRO A 56 3.50 0.53 8.69
N SER A 57 3.69 -0.11 9.85
CA SER A 57 4.69 0.29 10.85
C SER A 57 6.12 0.22 10.35
N ASP A 58 6.43 -0.69 9.42
CA ASP A 58 7.79 -0.90 8.93
C ASP A 58 8.24 0.26 8.02
N LEU A 59 7.29 1.08 7.57
CA LEU A 59 7.51 2.28 6.76
C LEU A 59 7.29 3.59 7.53
N ALA A 60 6.92 3.54 8.81
CA ALA A 60 6.48 4.73 9.55
C ALA A 60 7.50 5.88 9.60
N GLU A 61 8.79 5.55 9.59
CA GLU A 61 9.88 6.54 9.60
C GLU A 61 10.34 6.98 8.20
N ALA A 62 9.88 6.32 7.13
CA ALA A 62 10.37 6.59 5.79
C ALA A 62 10.08 8.04 5.34
N SER A 63 8.83 8.51 5.49
CA SER A 63 8.44 9.88 5.15
C SER A 63 9.22 10.94 5.95
N PRO A 64 9.25 10.90 7.31
CA PRO A 64 9.99 11.91 8.06
C PRO A 64 11.50 11.91 7.80
N GLU A 65 12.13 10.75 7.59
CA GLU A 65 13.55 10.67 7.22
C GLU A 65 13.83 11.29 5.84
N LEU A 66 12.98 11.04 4.86
CA LEU A 66 13.09 11.62 3.51
C LEU A 66 12.91 13.14 3.54
N LEU A 67 11.93 13.64 4.30
CA LEU A 67 11.69 15.08 4.46
C LEU A 67 12.83 15.78 5.20
N ALA A 68 13.41 15.16 6.22
CA ALA A 68 14.59 15.68 6.91
C ALA A 68 15.81 15.75 5.97
N THR A 69 15.97 14.74 5.10
CA THR A 69 17.03 14.71 4.08
C THR A 69 16.81 15.81 3.03
N ALA A 70 15.57 16.00 2.56
CA ALA A 70 15.22 17.08 1.63
C ALA A 70 15.51 18.46 2.23
N GLY A 71 15.18 18.66 3.51
CA GLY A 71 15.53 19.87 4.26
C GLY A 71 17.05 20.09 4.32
N SER A 72 17.83 19.03 4.53
CA SER A 72 19.29 19.10 4.52
C SER A 72 19.85 19.48 3.14
N CYS A 73 19.26 18.99 2.05
CA CYS A 73 19.63 19.40 0.69
C CYS A 73 19.37 20.90 0.47
N ALA A 74 18.25 21.42 0.94
CA ALA A 74 17.94 22.85 0.86
C ALA A 74 18.92 23.70 1.67
N THR A 75 19.25 23.29 2.90
CA THR A 75 20.28 23.94 3.72
C THR A 75 21.62 23.98 3.00
N LEU A 76 22.11 22.82 2.53
CA LEU A 76 23.38 22.73 1.81
C LEU A 76 23.41 23.62 0.56
N ALA A 77 22.34 23.65 -0.23
CA ALA A 77 22.25 24.50 -1.41
C ALA A 77 22.38 25.99 -1.06
N SER A 78 21.75 26.42 0.05
CA SER A 78 21.81 27.81 0.52
C SER A 78 23.14 28.21 1.15
N GLU A 79 23.87 27.25 1.73
CA GLU A 79 25.14 27.49 2.43
C GLU A 79 26.36 27.45 1.49
N LEU A 80 26.16 27.13 0.20
CA LEU A 80 27.24 27.12 -0.79
C LEU A 80 27.91 28.50 -0.89
N PRO A 81 29.21 28.61 -0.59
CA PRO A 81 29.87 29.90 -0.40
C PRO A 81 30.00 30.64 -1.74
N PRO A 82 29.65 31.95 -1.81
CA PRO A 82 29.88 32.74 -3.01
C PRO A 82 31.39 32.93 -3.26
N PRO A 83 31.81 33.33 -4.48
CA PRO A 83 33.22 33.57 -4.78
C PRO A 83 33.88 34.66 -3.91
N GLY A 84 33.10 35.52 -3.24
CA GLY A 84 33.63 36.57 -2.36
C GLY A 84 34.41 37.61 -3.17
N ASP A 85 35.63 37.93 -2.73
CA ASP A 85 36.53 38.88 -3.41
C ASP A 85 37.27 38.28 -4.63
N TRP A 86 37.09 36.98 -4.89
CA TRP A 86 37.69 36.32 -6.05
C TRP A 86 37.02 36.78 -7.35
N SER A 87 37.84 37.19 -8.33
CA SER A 87 37.36 37.71 -9.61
C SER A 87 38.08 37.12 -10.82
N GLY A 88 37.50 37.33 -12.00
CA GLY A 88 37.98 36.84 -13.29
C GLY A 88 37.27 35.57 -13.74
N THR A 89 37.67 35.06 -14.90
CA THR A 89 36.98 33.95 -15.59
C THR A 89 36.84 32.67 -14.75
N ALA A 90 37.79 32.42 -13.86
CA ALA A 90 37.73 31.27 -12.95
C ALA A 90 36.69 31.46 -11.83
N ALA A 91 36.52 32.69 -11.32
CA ALA A 91 35.49 33.01 -10.34
C ALA A 91 34.08 32.90 -10.97
N ASP A 92 33.91 33.36 -12.20
CA ASP A 92 32.66 33.23 -12.96
C ASP A 92 32.32 31.76 -13.23
N ALA A 93 33.32 30.93 -13.53
CA ALA A 93 33.14 29.50 -13.71
C ALA A 93 32.73 28.80 -12.40
N TYR A 94 33.33 29.18 -11.29
CA TYR A 94 32.96 28.70 -9.96
C TYR A 94 31.52 29.08 -9.60
N ASP A 95 31.13 30.34 -9.76
CA ASP A 95 29.78 30.77 -9.36
C ASP A 95 28.68 30.10 -10.20
N ARG A 96 28.91 29.90 -11.51
CA ARG A 96 28.02 29.08 -12.35
C ARG A 96 27.91 27.64 -11.86
N ALA A 97 29.03 27.00 -11.53
CA ALA A 97 29.02 25.64 -11.01
C ALA A 97 28.29 25.56 -9.66
N ARG A 98 28.51 26.54 -8.78
CA ARG A 98 27.85 26.67 -7.48
C ARG A 98 26.33 26.77 -7.62
N LEU A 99 25.85 27.68 -8.48
CA LEU A 99 24.43 27.85 -8.76
C LEU A 99 23.81 26.59 -9.35
N HIS A 100 24.49 25.95 -10.30
CA HIS A 100 24.04 24.70 -10.88
C HIS A 100 23.90 23.58 -9.84
N VAL A 101 24.86 23.45 -8.91
CA VAL A 101 24.76 22.48 -7.80
C VAL A 101 23.62 22.84 -6.85
N ALA A 102 23.43 24.11 -6.50
CA ALA A 102 22.32 24.56 -5.67
C ALA A 102 20.95 24.20 -6.29
N GLU A 103 20.84 24.36 -7.61
CA GLU A 103 19.66 23.97 -8.37
C GLU A 103 19.42 22.47 -8.28
N GLN A 104 20.41 21.65 -8.62
CA GLN A 104 20.29 20.19 -8.57
C GLN A 104 19.93 19.65 -7.17
N LEU A 105 20.40 20.31 -6.10
CA LEU A 105 20.11 19.89 -4.74
C LEU A 105 18.68 20.21 -4.29
N SER A 106 18.15 21.38 -4.65
CA SER A 106 16.95 21.91 -3.97
C SER A 106 16.01 22.74 -4.81
N THR A 107 16.42 23.20 -5.99
CA THR A 107 15.62 24.13 -6.79
C THR A 107 15.16 23.49 -8.09
N GLY A 108 13.85 23.51 -8.31
CA GLY A 108 13.24 22.99 -9.53
C GLY A 108 12.68 21.59 -9.37
N PRO A 109 11.80 21.18 -10.29
CA PRO A 109 11.02 19.96 -10.17
C PRO A 109 11.90 18.69 -10.30
N ASP A 110 13.04 18.78 -10.97
CA ASP A 110 14.02 17.70 -11.14
C ASP A 110 15.07 17.63 -10.02
N SER A 111 14.95 18.48 -9.00
CA SER A 111 15.94 18.53 -7.92
C SER A 111 15.87 17.28 -7.04
N LEU A 112 16.99 16.95 -6.39
CA LEU A 112 17.03 15.86 -5.40
C LEU A 112 16.02 16.10 -4.27
N GLY A 113 15.91 17.34 -3.78
CA GLY A 113 14.91 17.71 -2.78
C GLY A 113 13.47 17.43 -3.22
N SER A 114 13.11 17.75 -4.47
CA SER A 114 11.78 17.45 -5.03
C SER A 114 11.53 15.95 -5.16
N SER A 115 12.54 15.17 -5.60
CA SER A 115 12.44 13.71 -5.69
C SER A 115 12.25 13.06 -4.31
N LEU A 116 12.97 13.53 -3.29
CA LEU A 116 12.81 13.07 -1.91
C LEU A 116 11.42 13.38 -1.36
N HIS A 117 10.86 14.56 -1.66
CA HIS A 117 9.50 14.92 -1.28
C HIS A 117 8.45 14.03 -1.94
N ALA A 118 8.56 13.80 -3.25
CA ALA A 118 7.66 12.89 -3.97
C ALA A 118 7.75 11.45 -3.44
N THR A 119 8.94 11.01 -3.03
CA THR A 119 9.13 9.69 -2.43
C THR A 119 8.51 9.61 -1.02
N ALA A 120 8.60 10.70 -0.24
CA ALA A 120 7.94 10.80 1.06
C ALA A 120 6.42 10.73 0.92
N ASP A 121 5.85 11.48 -0.02
CA ASP A 121 4.42 11.44 -0.35
C ASP A 121 3.98 10.03 -0.77
N LEU A 122 4.78 9.34 -1.57
CA LEU A 122 4.51 7.95 -1.94
C LEU A 122 4.51 7.03 -0.71
N ALA A 123 5.49 7.18 0.18
CA ALA A 123 5.55 6.39 1.42
C ALA A 123 4.30 6.60 2.29
N ASP A 124 3.86 7.84 2.48
CA ASP A 124 2.65 8.15 3.25
C ASP A 124 1.38 7.59 2.60
N ASN A 125 1.27 7.70 1.27
CA ASN A 125 0.16 7.10 0.53
C ASN A 125 0.15 5.57 0.64
N LEU A 126 1.31 4.91 0.58
CA LEU A 126 1.42 3.46 0.76
C LEU A 126 1.01 3.05 2.17
N ILE A 127 1.45 3.76 3.21
CA ILE A 127 1.07 3.50 4.60
C ILE A 127 -0.45 3.61 4.76
N ALA A 128 -1.06 4.69 4.25
CA ALA A 128 -2.50 4.90 4.31
C ALA A 128 -3.29 3.81 3.55
N TRP A 129 -2.81 3.41 2.37
CA TRP A 129 -3.39 2.31 1.61
C TRP A 129 -3.32 0.98 2.38
N MET A 130 -2.17 0.65 2.97
CA MET A 130 -2.01 -0.58 3.76
C MET A 130 -2.97 -0.59 4.96
N GLN A 131 -3.08 0.51 5.69
CA GLN A 131 -4.00 0.64 6.83
C GLN A 131 -5.45 0.47 6.41
N THR A 132 -5.90 1.22 5.40
CA THR A 132 -7.27 1.17 4.89
C THR A 132 -7.63 -0.22 4.36
N SER A 133 -6.68 -0.89 3.71
CA SER A 133 -6.88 -2.26 3.20
C SER A 133 -7.04 -3.27 4.33
N ARG A 134 -6.23 -3.15 5.39
CA ARG A 134 -6.32 -4.01 6.58
C ARG A 134 -7.64 -3.77 7.32
N ASP A 135 -8.07 -2.52 7.47
CA ASP A 135 -9.35 -2.18 8.11
C ASP A 135 -10.54 -2.73 7.34
N ALA A 136 -10.56 -2.57 6.00
CA ALA A 136 -11.64 -3.10 5.16
C ALA A 136 -11.77 -4.64 5.26
N VAL A 137 -10.64 -5.35 5.28
CA VAL A 137 -10.65 -6.81 5.47
C VAL A 137 -11.08 -7.18 6.89
N ALA A 138 -10.69 -6.41 7.91
CA ALA A 138 -11.15 -6.63 9.27
C ALA A 138 -12.66 -6.44 9.41
N ASP A 139 -13.24 -5.48 8.71
CA ASP A 139 -14.69 -5.26 8.65
C ASP A 139 -15.41 -6.42 7.96
N ALA A 140 -14.96 -6.82 6.77
CA ALA A 140 -15.54 -7.95 6.05
C ALA A 140 -15.45 -9.26 6.85
N LEU A 141 -14.36 -9.46 7.58
CA LEU A 141 -14.16 -10.65 8.43
C LEU A 141 -15.06 -10.61 9.67
N ALA A 142 -15.25 -9.44 10.28
CA ALA A 142 -16.19 -9.26 11.38
C ALA A 142 -17.64 -9.53 10.94
N GLU A 143 -18.01 -9.03 9.75
CA GLU A 143 -19.31 -9.27 9.14
C GLU A 143 -19.52 -10.77 8.84
N ALA A 144 -18.53 -11.42 8.25
CA ALA A 144 -18.56 -12.87 8.01
C ALA A 144 -18.78 -13.65 9.31
N LEU A 145 -18.07 -13.31 10.39
CA LEU A 145 -18.16 -14.02 11.67
C LEU A 145 -19.54 -13.93 12.34
N VAL A 146 -20.30 -12.85 12.10
CA VAL A 146 -21.65 -12.67 12.67
C VAL A 146 -22.77 -13.13 11.73
N SER A 147 -22.42 -13.57 10.52
CA SER A 147 -23.38 -14.03 9.51
C SER A 147 -24.00 -15.38 9.85
N THR A 148 -25.23 -15.59 9.38
CA THR A 148 -25.93 -16.88 9.50
C THR A 148 -25.24 -17.99 8.72
N GLU A 149 -24.58 -17.64 7.63
CA GLU A 149 -23.80 -18.47 6.74
C GLU A 149 -22.59 -19.05 7.46
N ALA A 150 -21.89 -18.23 8.26
CA ALA A 150 -20.80 -18.71 9.10
C ALA A 150 -21.28 -19.67 10.18
N VAL A 151 -22.44 -19.40 10.81
CA VAL A 151 -23.04 -20.33 11.77
C VAL A 151 -23.39 -21.66 11.09
N ALA A 152 -24.09 -21.63 9.97
CA ALA A 152 -24.49 -22.82 9.21
C ALA A 152 -23.27 -23.66 8.76
N LEU A 153 -22.20 -23.00 8.28
CA LEU A 153 -20.97 -23.68 7.89
C LEU A 153 -20.22 -24.26 9.10
N LEU A 154 -20.29 -23.60 10.25
CA LEU A 154 -19.62 -24.06 11.48
C LEU A 154 -20.38 -25.20 12.17
N THR A 155 -21.71 -25.18 12.22
CA THR A 155 -22.55 -26.15 12.97
C THR A 155 -23.06 -27.30 12.11
N ASP A 156 -23.59 -27.01 10.93
CA ASP A 156 -24.38 -27.95 10.13
C ASP A 156 -23.62 -28.43 8.88
N ASN A 157 -22.41 -27.88 8.67
CA ASN A 157 -21.49 -28.20 7.56
C ASN A 157 -22.17 -28.04 6.20
N VAL A 158 -22.98 -26.99 6.07
CA VAL A 158 -23.66 -26.65 4.82
C VAL A 158 -22.67 -25.94 3.90
N ASP A 159 -21.94 -26.73 3.12
CA ASP A 159 -20.89 -26.23 2.21
C ASP A 159 -21.41 -25.20 1.18
N SER A 160 -22.72 -25.17 0.91
CA SER A 160 -23.33 -24.19 0.01
C SER A 160 -23.27 -22.74 0.50
N ALA A 161 -22.95 -22.50 1.78
CA ALA A 161 -22.79 -21.15 2.34
C ALA A 161 -21.36 -20.57 2.15
N ALA A 162 -20.37 -21.43 1.87
CA ALA A 162 -18.98 -21.02 1.72
C ALA A 162 -18.75 -20.06 0.52
N PRO A 163 -19.40 -20.24 -0.65
CA PRO A 163 -19.22 -19.32 -1.78
C PRO A 163 -19.63 -17.87 -1.48
N ASP A 164 -20.68 -17.64 -0.69
CA ASP A 164 -21.15 -16.29 -0.34
C ASP A 164 -20.16 -15.59 0.61
N LEU A 165 -19.70 -16.30 1.65
CA LEU A 165 -18.64 -15.82 2.53
C LEU A 165 -17.34 -15.52 1.77
N ALA A 166 -17.00 -16.37 0.81
CA ALA A 166 -15.83 -16.17 -0.03
C ALA A 166 -15.95 -14.92 -0.90
N VAL A 167 -17.13 -14.64 -1.47
CA VAL A 167 -17.37 -13.42 -2.25
C VAL A 167 -17.14 -12.18 -1.39
N LEU A 168 -17.73 -12.12 -0.20
CA LEU A 168 -17.58 -10.99 0.73
C LEU A 168 -16.09 -10.71 1.03
N LEU A 169 -15.34 -11.74 1.39
CA LEU A 169 -13.92 -11.60 1.74
C LEU A 169 -13.06 -11.23 0.53
N LEU A 170 -13.28 -11.89 -0.61
CA LEU A 170 -12.49 -11.64 -1.82
C LEU A 170 -12.79 -10.27 -2.44
N GLN A 171 -14.01 -9.74 -2.28
CA GLN A 171 -14.34 -8.38 -2.72
C GLN A 171 -13.55 -7.33 -1.92
N ALA A 172 -13.49 -7.44 -0.59
CA ALA A 172 -12.69 -6.53 0.22
C ALA A 172 -11.20 -6.52 -0.18
N VAL A 173 -10.66 -7.70 -0.51
CA VAL A 173 -9.27 -7.82 -0.99
C VAL A 173 -9.11 -7.29 -2.42
N ALA A 174 -10.08 -7.53 -3.31
CA ALA A 174 -10.06 -7.01 -4.67
C ALA A 174 -10.08 -5.47 -4.69
N ASP A 175 -10.92 -4.84 -3.86
CA ASP A 175 -10.98 -3.39 -3.75
C ASP A 175 -9.66 -2.82 -3.21
N ALA A 176 -9.02 -3.52 -2.26
CA ALA A 176 -7.68 -3.16 -1.79
C ALA A 176 -6.64 -3.24 -2.91
N TYR A 177 -6.67 -4.29 -3.73
CA TYR A 177 -5.78 -4.47 -4.87
C TYR A 177 -5.94 -3.36 -5.93
N ASP A 178 -7.18 -3.01 -6.26
CA ASP A 178 -7.48 -1.93 -7.22
C ASP A 178 -6.93 -0.59 -6.73
N ARG A 179 -7.22 -0.24 -5.47
CA ARG A 179 -6.69 0.99 -4.86
C ARG A 179 -5.16 1.04 -4.87
N GLY A 180 -4.52 -0.12 -4.65
CA GLY A 180 -3.05 -0.23 -4.70
C GLY A 180 -2.51 -0.03 -6.12
N THR A 181 -3.18 -0.60 -7.12
CA THR A 181 -2.83 -0.43 -8.53
C THR A 181 -2.98 1.03 -8.96
N ASP A 182 -4.09 1.68 -8.58
CA ASP A 182 -4.34 3.10 -8.87
C ASP A 182 -3.33 4.02 -8.19
N LEU A 183 -2.91 3.69 -6.96
CA LEU A 183 -1.85 4.41 -6.25
C LEU A 183 -0.53 4.32 -7.03
N LEU A 184 -0.12 3.12 -7.43
CA LEU A 184 1.12 2.92 -8.17
C LEU A 184 1.07 3.59 -9.55
N HIS A 185 -0.07 3.54 -10.24
CA HIS A 185 -0.23 4.20 -11.53
C HIS A 185 -0.08 5.72 -11.43
N ARG A 186 -0.79 6.35 -10.48
CA ARG A 186 -0.65 7.81 -10.23
C ARG A 186 0.77 8.19 -9.82
N SER A 187 1.45 7.35 -9.04
CA SER A 187 2.85 7.60 -8.66
C SER A 187 3.82 7.49 -9.84
N ALA A 188 3.55 6.59 -10.79
CA ALA A 188 4.36 6.45 -12.00
C ALA A 188 4.16 7.64 -12.93
N GLU A 189 2.95 8.18 -13.05
CA GLU A 189 2.69 9.41 -13.80
C GLU A 189 3.51 10.59 -13.25
N LEU A 190 3.62 10.71 -11.92
CA LEU A 190 4.48 11.71 -11.28
C LEU A 190 5.98 11.54 -11.64
N ALA A 191 6.43 10.30 -11.89
CA ALA A 191 7.81 10.02 -12.30
C ALA A 191 8.06 10.24 -13.82
N PHE A 192 7.01 10.26 -14.65
CA PHE A 192 7.11 10.35 -16.12
C PHE A 192 6.57 11.66 -16.72
N THR A 193 5.97 12.56 -15.94
CA THR A 193 5.79 13.97 -16.34
C THR A 193 7.09 14.76 -16.21
N HIS A 194 8.13 14.35 -16.95
CA HIS A 194 9.39 15.08 -17.11
C HIS A 194 9.94 14.87 -18.53
#